data_AF-A0A9E3L9I8-F1
#
_entry.id   AF-A0A9E3L9I8-F1
#
_cell.length_a   1.000
_cell.length_b   1.000
_cell.length_c   1.000
_cell.angle_alpha   90.00
_cell.angle_beta   90.00
_cell.angle_gamma   90.00
#
_symmetry.space_group_name_H-M   'P 1'
#
loop_
_entity.id
_entity.type
_entity.pdbx_description
1 polymer ?
#
loop_
_entity_poly.entity_id
_entity_poly.type
_entity_poly.pdbx_seq_one_letter_code
_entity_poly.pdbx_strand_id
1 'polypeptide(L)'
;MQSHRLLILTAILIGSTGCALKPPSWIGSRKPQPPPETALVYFFRPRSPVAAAVSADVQDNAINLGTLSDGTYFVYHAKPGPHSFMLITDSVANQPLRVRAGLTYYLRARIDQAGPHNPPHWATVSPVEAQAAIRHLERLNYGE
;
A
#
# COMPACT_ATOMS: atom_id res chain seq x y z
N MET A 1 -71.81 36.32 -4.06
CA MET A 1 -70.55 37.02 -4.38
C MET A 1 -69.44 36.04 -3.97
N GLN A 2 -69.01 35.14 -4.88
CA GLN A 2 -67.89 35.35 -5.81
C GLN A 2 -66.58 35.52 -5.01
N SER A 3 -65.54 34.68 -5.10
CA SER A 3 -65.22 33.56 -5.98
C SER A 3 -63.80 33.04 -5.65
N HIS A 4 -63.50 31.85 -6.13
CA HIS A 4 -62.17 31.32 -6.49
C HIS A 4 -61.25 30.76 -5.38
N ARG A 5 -61.37 29.43 -5.27
CA ARG A 5 -60.28 28.48 -5.04
C ARG A 5 -58.97 28.92 -5.71
N LEU A 6 -57.86 28.93 -4.98
CA LEU A 6 -56.54 28.65 -5.54
C LEU A 6 -55.69 27.88 -4.52
N LEU A 7 -55.58 26.58 -4.79
CA LEU A 7 -54.61 25.66 -4.21
C LEU A 7 -53.20 26.13 -4.59
N ILE A 8 -52.35 26.42 -3.60
CA ILE A 8 -50.89 26.44 -3.79
C ILE A 8 -50.30 25.43 -2.83
N LEU A 9 -50.22 24.19 -3.29
CA LEU A 9 -49.40 23.11 -2.75
C LEU A 9 -47.93 23.45 -3.00
N THR A 10 -47.30 24.19 -2.08
CA THR A 10 -45.83 24.32 -2.09
C THR A 10 -45.26 23.12 -1.34
N ALA A 11 -45.00 22.05 -2.08
CA ALA A 11 -44.25 20.90 -1.61
C ALA A 11 -42.80 21.36 -1.31
N ILE A 12 -42.53 21.70 -0.05
CA ILE A 12 -41.18 21.97 0.44
C ILE A 12 -40.46 20.63 0.52
N LEU A 13 -39.83 20.25 -0.59
CA LEU A 13 -38.85 19.17 -0.67
C LEU A 13 -37.61 19.63 0.11
N ILE A 14 -37.52 19.24 1.38
CA ILE A 14 -36.30 19.40 2.17
C ILE A 14 -35.29 18.42 1.60
N GLY A 15 -34.52 18.90 0.62
CA GLY A 15 -33.37 18.21 0.06
C GLY A 15 -32.36 17.98 1.17
N SER A 16 -32.13 16.70 1.47
CA SER A 16 -31.08 16.21 2.33
C SER A 16 -29.75 16.86 1.95
N THR A 17 -29.24 17.70 2.83
CA THR A 17 -27.88 18.21 2.77
C THR A 17 -26.94 17.06 3.12
N GLY A 18 -26.73 16.17 2.16
CA GLY A 18 -25.62 15.22 2.20
C GLY A 18 -24.34 16.03 2.08
N CYS A 19 -23.60 16.18 3.17
CA CYS A 19 -22.20 16.60 3.11
C CYS A 19 -21.44 15.55 2.29
N ALA A 20 -21.33 15.79 0.99
CA ALA A 20 -20.33 15.12 0.16
C ALA A 20 -18.97 15.64 0.64
N LEU A 21 -18.35 14.91 1.57
CA LEU A 21 -16.94 15.04 1.88
C LEU A 21 -16.18 14.75 0.58
N LYS A 22 -15.82 15.81 -0.15
CA LYS A 22 -14.88 15.70 -1.26
C LYS A 22 -13.55 15.31 -0.63
N PRO A 23 -13.04 14.09 -0.90
CA PRO A 23 -11.73 13.75 -0.40
C PRO A 23 -10.70 14.73 -1.01
N PRO A 24 -9.58 14.99 -0.29
CA PRO A 24 -8.58 15.94 -0.75
C PRO A 24 -8.14 15.66 -2.19
N SER A 25 -7.94 16.71 -2.98
CA SER A 25 -7.55 16.68 -4.40
C SER A 25 -6.17 16.06 -4.69
N TRP A 26 -5.54 15.42 -3.71
CA TRP A 26 -4.41 14.50 -3.89
C TRP A 26 -4.86 13.09 -4.32
N ILE A 27 -6.17 12.79 -4.33
CA ILE A 27 -6.76 11.69 -5.10
C ILE A 27 -6.76 12.10 -6.58
N GLY A 28 -5.57 12.23 -7.15
CA GLY A 28 -5.31 12.88 -8.43
C GLY A 28 -4.00 12.42 -9.04
N SER A 29 -3.70 11.13 -8.91
CA SER A 29 -2.75 10.41 -9.74
C SER A 29 -3.24 8.97 -9.71
N ARG A 30 -3.64 8.43 -10.86
CA ARG A 30 -4.14 7.05 -11.00
C ARG A 30 -3.02 6.07 -10.65
N LYS A 31 -2.75 5.93 -9.35
CA LYS A 31 -2.05 4.81 -8.75
C LYS A 31 -2.96 3.59 -8.94
N PRO A 32 -2.42 2.37 -9.05
CA PRO A 32 -3.24 1.16 -8.99
C PRO A 32 -4.12 1.26 -7.74
N GLN A 33 -5.43 1.36 -7.93
CA GLN A 33 -6.37 1.26 -6.83
C GLN A 33 -6.43 -0.24 -6.49
N PRO A 34 -6.20 -0.66 -5.24
CA PRO A 34 -6.42 -2.06 -4.86
C PRO A 34 -7.81 -2.50 -5.33
N PRO A 35 -7.96 -3.71 -5.92
CA PRO A 35 -9.26 -4.35 -6.04
C PRO A 35 -10.01 -4.26 -4.70
N PRO A 36 -11.35 -4.06 -4.67
CA PRO A 36 -12.10 -3.83 -3.43
C PRO A 36 -11.91 -4.91 -2.35
N GLU A 37 -11.49 -6.10 -2.76
CA GLU A 37 -11.36 -7.30 -1.93
C GLU A 37 -9.92 -7.58 -1.48
N THR A 38 -8.93 -6.80 -1.93
CA THR A 38 -7.53 -6.96 -1.56
C THR A 38 -6.93 -5.66 -1.07
N ALA A 39 -5.71 -5.74 -0.53
CA ALA A 39 -4.87 -4.60 -0.26
C ALA A 39 -3.64 -4.65 -1.15
N LEU A 40 -3.02 -3.51 -1.39
CA LEU A 40 -1.70 -3.45 -2.02
C LEU A 40 -0.62 -3.40 -0.96
N VAL A 41 0.38 -4.27 -1.07
CA VAL A 41 1.61 -4.18 -0.28
C VAL A 41 2.77 -3.99 -1.25
N TYR A 42 3.41 -2.83 -1.16
CA TYR A 42 4.63 -2.55 -1.90
C TYR A 42 5.82 -3.00 -1.05
N PHE A 43 6.58 -3.94 -1.58
CA PHE A 43 7.87 -4.32 -1.03
C PHE A 43 8.96 -3.68 -1.89
N PHE A 44 9.89 -2.97 -1.27
CA PHE A 44 10.92 -2.27 -2.03
C PHE A 44 12.23 -2.17 -1.28
N ARG A 45 13.32 -2.17 -2.06
CA ARG A 45 14.67 -2.02 -1.55
C ARG A 45 15.39 -0.88 -2.29
N PRO A 46 15.68 0.23 -1.61
CA PRO A 46 16.53 1.28 -2.18
C PRO A 46 17.92 0.74 -2.53
N ARG A 47 18.59 1.38 -3.49
CA ARG A 47 19.98 1.08 -3.81
C ARG A 47 20.89 1.34 -2.60
N SER A 48 21.81 0.41 -2.35
CA SER A 48 22.79 0.49 -1.27
C SER A 48 24.19 0.16 -1.81
N PRO A 49 25.14 1.11 -1.81
CA PRO A 49 26.49 0.85 -2.31
C PRO A 49 27.26 -0.16 -1.46
N VAL A 50 26.89 -0.31 -0.18
CA VAL A 50 27.57 -1.21 0.77
C VAL A 50 27.02 -2.64 0.75
N ALA A 51 25.82 -2.86 0.18
CA ALA A 51 25.16 -4.17 0.17
C ALA A 51 24.59 -4.54 -1.22
N ALA A 52 25.11 -3.96 -2.31
CA ALA A 52 24.54 -4.10 -3.65
C ALA A 52 24.45 -5.56 -4.16
N ALA A 53 25.36 -6.44 -3.74
CA ALA A 53 25.39 -7.85 -4.15
C ALA A 53 24.46 -8.76 -3.33
N VAL A 54 23.89 -8.26 -2.22
CA VAL A 54 22.96 -9.03 -1.40
C VAL A 54 21.60 -9.02 -2.09
N SER A 55 20.82 -10.09 -1.95
CA SER A 55 19.41 -10.18 -2.31
C SER A 55 18.62 -10.65 -1.09
N ALA A 56 17.33 -10.34 -1.01
CA ALA A 56 16.51 -10.80 0.12
C ALA A 56 15.18 -11.38 -0.35
N ASP A 57 14.87 -12.59 0.10
CA ASP A 57 13.59 -13.23 -0.17
C ASP A 57 12.50 -12.63 0.71
N VAL A 58 11.33 -12.46 0.13
CA VAL A 58 10.14 -11.94 0.80
C VAL A 58 9.11 -13.04 0.88
N GLN A 59 8.63 -13.31 2.09
CA GLN A 59 7.56 -14.28 2.32
C GLN A 59 6.39 -13.64 3.05
N ASP A 60 5.22 -14.23 2.87
CA ASP A 60 4.04 -13.97 3.66
C ASP A 60 3.51 -15.29 4.24
N ASN A 61 3.51 -15.41 5.57
CA ASN A 61 3.09 -16.63 6.26
C ASN A 61 3.77 -17.90 5.70
N ALA A 62 5.09 -17.83 5.52
CA ALA A 62 5.94 -18.87 4.92
C ALA A 62 5.73 -19.17 3.42
N ILE A 63 4.87 -18.41 2.73
CA ILE A 63 4.72 -18.49 1.27
C ILE A 63 5.68 -17.51 0.61
N ASN A 64 6.53 -18.00 -0.29
CA ASN A 64 7.46 -17.15 -1.05
C ASN A 64 6.69 -16.25 -2.04
N LEU A 65 6.92 -14.95 -1.94
CA LEU A 65 6.34 -13.93 -2.81
C LEU A 65 7.31 -13.48 -3.91
N GLY A 66 8.62 -13.56 -3.67
CA GLY A 66 9.64 -13.08 -4.60
C GLY A 66 10.92 -12.61 -3.88
N THR A 67 11.85 -12.04 -4.65
CA THR A 67 13.17 -11.65 -4.15
C THR A 67 13.43 -10.16 -4.44
N LEU A 68 13.90 -9.42 -3.43
CA LEU A 68 14.34 -8.02 -3.54
C LEU A 68 15.85 -7.93 -3.74
N SER A 69 16.27 -7.75 -4.98
CA SER A 69 17.63 -7.30 -5.33
C SER A 69 17.84 -5.81 -5.02
N ASP A 70 19.08 -5.34 -5.13
CA ASP A 70 19.38 -3.92 -4.93
C ASP A 70 18.66 -3.04 -5.95
N GLY A 71 17.97 -2.00 -5.46
CA GLY A 71 17.30 -1.05 -6.34
C GLY A 71 15.99 -1.53 -6.98
N THR A 72 15.34 -2.56 -6.41
CA THR A 72 14.09 -3.12 -6.97
C THR A 72 12.88 -2.97 -6.06
N TYR A 73 11.69 -3.18 -6.63
CA TYR A 73 10.43 -3.28 -5.89
C TYR A 73 9.44 -4.20 -6.60
N PHE A 74 8.44 -4.71 -5.87
CA PHE A 74 7.27 -5.36 -6.46
C PHE A 74 6.01 -5.04 -5.65
N VAL A 75 4.85 -5.39 -6.22
CA VAL A 75 3.53 -5.15 -5.62
C VAL A 75 2.84 -6.48 -5.39
N TYR A 76 2.36 -6.70 -4.17
CA TYR A 76 1.61 -7.89 -3.78
C TYR A 76 0.16 -7.53 -3.48
N HIS A 77 -0.78 -8.29 -4.04
CA HIS A 77 -2.20 -8.23 -3.71
C HIS A 77 -2.48 -9.11 -2.49
N ALA A 78 -2.42 -8.53 -1.30
CA ALA A 78 -2.66 -9.24 -0.06
C ALA A 78 -4.16 -9.37 0.21
N LYS A 79 -4.59 -10.55 0.69
CA LYS A 79 -5.94 -10.70 1.26
C LYS A 79 -6.06 -9.86 2.55
N PRO A 80 -7.25 -9.39 2.93
CA PRO A 80 -7.43 -8.76 4.24
C PRO A 80 -7.25 -9.79 5.36
N GLY A 81 -6.51 -9.45 6.41
CA GLY A 81 -6.24 -10.39 7.50
C GLY A 81 -4.90 -10.18 8.20
N PRO A 82 -4.52 -11.11 9.10
CA PRO A 82 -3.18 -11.15 9.68
C PRO A 82 -2.17 -11.70 8.66
N HIS A 83 -1.04 -11.00 8.53
CA HIS A 83 0.10 -11.38 7.72
C HIS A 83 1.38 -11.36 8.55
N SER A 84 2.31 -12.23 8.21
CA SER A 84 3.65 -12.28 8.78
C SER A 84 4.65 -12.11 7.65
N PHE A 85 5.03 -10.86 7.36
CA PHE A 85 5.92 -10.56 6.26
C PHE A 85 7.37 -10.78 6.66
N MET A 86 8.04 -11.75 6.04
CA MET A 86 9.41 -12.10 6.34
C MET A 86 10.35 -11.51 5.28
N LEU A 87 11.49 -10.98 5.74
CA LEU A 87 12.64 -10.60 4.91
C LEU A 87 13.79 -11.52 5.25
N ILE A 88 14.24 -12.30 4.26
CA ILE A 88 15.18 -13.38 4.48
C ILE A 88 16.44 -13.11 3.68
N THR A 89 17.57 -13.04 4.38
CA THR A 89 18.94 -13.03 3.85
C THR A 89 19.67 -14.21 4.51
N ASP A 90 20.89 -14.00 5.02
CA ASP A 90 21.54 -14.91 5.98
C ASP A 90 20.86 -14.89 7.36
N SER A 91 19.93 -13.96 7.57
CA SER A 91 19.10 -13.82 8.77
C SER A 91 17.70 -13.35 8.39
N VAL A 92 16.77 -13.50 9.33
CA VAL A 92 15.35 -13.26 9.10
C VAL A 92 14.87 -12.07 9.92
N ALA A 93 14.14 -11.15 9.28
CA ALA A 93 13.25 -10.21 9.96
C ALA A 93 11.80 -10.58 9.71
N ASN A 94 10.97 -10.42 10.74
CA ASN A 94 9.52 -10.61 10.65
C ASN A 94 8.78 -9.30 10.93
N GLN A 95 7.80 -8.98 10.10
CA GLN A 95 6.88 -7.87 10.29
C GLN A 95 5.44 -8.39 10.35
N PRO A 96 4.87 -8.59 11.55
CA PRO A 96 3.46 -8.87 11.69
C PRO A 96 2.63 -7.64 11.30
N LEU A 97 1.69 -7.80 10.39
CA LEU A 97 0.82 -6.71 9.92
C LEU A 97 -0.60 -7.20 9.73
N ARG A 98 -1.59 -6.46 10.25
CA ARG A 98 -3.00 -6.67 9.92
C ARG A 98 -3.36 -5.83 8.70
N VAL A 99 -3.47 -6.50 7.57
CA VAL A 99 -3.84 -5.91 6.28
C VAL A 99 -5.35 -5.70 6.21
N ARG A 100 -5.77 -4.53 5.72
CA ARG A 100 -7.19 -4.17 5.53
C ARG A 100 -7.48 -3.94 4.05
N ALA A 101 -8.64 -4.40 3.58
CA ALA A 101 -9.11 -4.21 2.22
C ALA A 101 -9.08 -2.74 1.80
N GLY A 102 -8.73 -2.48 0.55
CA GLY A 102 -8.70 -1.13 -0.03
C GLY A 102 -7.56 -0.24 0.46
N LEU A 103 -6.69 -0.71 1.38
CA LEU A 103 -5.52 0.04 1.83
C LEU A 103 -4.27 -0.31 1.02
N THR A 104 -3.30 0.58 1.08
CA THR A 104 -1.97 0.38 0.50
C THR A 104 -0.91 0.55 1.58
N TYR A 105 0.00 -0.43 1.67
CA TYR A 105 1.10 -0.47 2.61
C TYR A 105 2.43 -0.42 1.85
N TYR A 106 3.44 0.17 2.48
CA TYR A 106 4.77 0.32 1.90
C TYR A 106 5.81 -0.18 2.90
N LEU A 107 6.43 -1.30 2.58
CA LEU A 107 7.47 -1.94 3.40
C LEU A 107 8.82 -1.79 2.70
N ARG A 108 9.68 -0.98 3.31
CA ARG A 108 11.06 -0.78 2.89
C ARG A 108 11.94 -1.86 3.51
N ALA A 109 12.61 -2.64 2.68
CA ALA A 109 13.71 -3.49 3.11
C ALA A 109 14.94 -2.62 3.41
N ARG A 110 15.49 -2.77 4.63
CA ARG A 110 16.74 -2.15 5.06
C ARG A 110 17.78 -3.25 5.24
N ILE A 111 18.82 -3.18 4.42
CA ILE A 111 19.94 -4.11 4.40
C ILE A 111 21.21 -3.26 4.34
N ASP A 112 21.71 -2.89 5.51
CA ASP A 112 22.85 -1.97 5.62
C ASP A 112 24.17 -2.75 5.50
N GLN A 113 24.29 -3.84 6.25
CA GLN A 113 25.37 -4.82 6.14
C GLN A 113 24.74 -6.19 6.39
N ALA A 114 24.76 -7.09 5.41
CA ALA A 114 24.17 -8.41 5.59
C ALA A 114 25.04 -9.28 6.50
N GLY A 115 24.41 -9.94 7.48
CA GLY A 115 25.06 -10.89 8.37
C GLY A 115 24.28 -11.08 9.69
N PRO A 116 24.64 -12.08 10.49
CA PRO A 116 23.88 -12.48 11.69
C PRO A 116 23.86 -11.42 12.80
N HIS A 117 24.87 -10.56 12.87
CA HIS A 117 24.95 -9.48 13.86
C HIS A 117 24.21 -8.21 13.43
N ASN A 118 23.80 -8.13 12.16
CA ASN A 118 23.05 -7.01 11.61
C ASN A 118 21.94 -7.54 10.70
N PRO A 119 20.88 -8.10 11.30
CA PRO A 119 19.78 -8.68 10.53
C PRO A 119 19.11 -7.60 9.68
N PRO A 120 18.52 -7.99 8.54
CA PRO A 120 17.70 -7.07 7.76
C PRO A 120 16.52 -6.61 8.63
N HIS A 121 15.87 -5.50 8.27
CA HIS A 121 14.64 -5.07 8.94
C HIS A 121 13.68 -4.37 7.98
N TRP A 122 12.40 -4.38 8.37
CA TRP A 122 11.34 -3.68 7.67
C TRP A 122 11.14 -2.28 8.24
N ALA A 123 11.02 -1.28 7.39
CA ALA A 123 10.46 0.01 7.75
C ALA A 123 9.14 0.24 7.02
N THR A 124 8.06 0.43 7.79
CA THR A 124 6.78 0.89 7.24
C THR A 124 6.88 2.39 7.02
N VAL A 125 6.69 2.84 5.78
CA VAL A 125 6.88 4.26 5.41
C VAL A 125 5.60 4.89 4.88
N SER A 126 5.55 6.22 4.89
CA SER A 126 4.43 6.98 4.33
C SER A 126 4.34 6.81 2.81
N PRO A 127 3.15 7.01 2.21
CA PRO A 127 3.01 6.98 0.76
C PRO A 127 3.91 7.99 0.05
N VAL A 128 4.07 9.20 0.58
CA VAL A 128 4.90 10.24 -0.05
C VAL A 128 6.37 9.80 -0.11
N GLU A 129 6.89 9.27 1.00
CA GLU A 129 8.25 8.81 1.10
C GLU A 129 8.51 7.57 0.22
N ALA A 130 7.59 6.60 0.25
CA ALA A 130 7.68 5.41 -0.59
C ALA A 130 7.68 5.78 -2.08
N GLN A 131 6.82 6.71 -2.49
CA GLN A 131 6.74 7.14 -3.88
C GLN A 131 8.00 7.88 -4.32
N ALA A 132 8.61 8.66 -3.43
CA ALA A 132 9.90 9.28 -3.73
C ALA A 132 11.00 8.24 -3.96
N ALA A 133 11.06 7.21 -3.12
CA ALA A 133 12.04 6.14 -3.27
C ALA A 133 11.79 5.27 -4.51
N ILE A 134 10.56 4.80 -4.70
CA ILE A 134 10.18 3.81 -5.72
C ILE A 134 10.33 4.33 -7.15
N ARG A 135 10.20 5.64 -7.40
CA ARG A 135 10.32 6.24 -8.74
C ARG A 135 11.64 5.94 -9.45
N HIS A 136 12.68 5.57 -8.70
CA HIS A 136 14.01 5.27 -9.23
C HIS A 136 14.35 3.78 -9.20
N LEU A 137 13.40 2.93 -8.83
CA LEU A 137 13.59 1.49 -8.66
C LEU A 137 13.03 0.72 -9.86
N GLU A 138 13.63 -0.43 -10.12
CA GLU A 138 13.15 -1.39 -11.10
C GLU A 138 11.97 -2.19 -10.54
N ARG A 139 10.89 -2.30 -11.32
CA ARG A 139 9.75 -3.14 -10.95
C ARG A 139 10.00 -4.59 -11.32
N LEU A 140 9.91 -5.47 -10.34
CA LEU A 140 9.85 -6.91 -10.53
C LEU A 140 8.40 -7.36 -10.64
N ASN A 141 8.16 -8.39 -11.46
CA ASN A 141 6.83 -8.97 -11.66
C ASN A 141 6.84 -10.41 -11.14
N TYR A 142 6.12 -10.63 -10.05
CA TYR A 142 5.93 -11.94 -9.45
C TYR A 142 4.42 -12.24 -9.45
N GLY A 143 4.00 -13.19 -10.27
CA GLY A 143 2.64 -13.74 -10.28
C GLY A 143 1.50 -12.70 -10.34
N GLU A 144 1.55 -11.78 -11.32
CA GLU A 144 0.40 -10.92 -11.65
C GLU A 144 -0.79 -11.73 -12.19
#